data_AF-A0A351DF08-F1
#
_entry.id   AF-A0A351DF08-F1
#
_cell.length_a   1.000
_cell.length_b   1.000
_cell.length_c   1.000
_cell.angle_alpha   90.00
_cell.angle_beta   90.00
_cell.angle_gamma   90.00
#
_symmetry.space_group_name_H-M   'P 1'
#
loop_
_entity.id
_entity.type
_entity.pdbx_description
1 polymer ?
#
loop_
_entity_poly.entity_id
_entity_poly.type
_entity_poly.pdbx_seq_one_letter_code
_entity_poly.pdbx_strand_id
1 'polypeptide(L)'
;MELQSQLETLQEQGIGVAAISYDSVEVVADFAQRRGITFPLLADSDSSVISDFGILNTVAAEGVGDNADDPSVKADVARYVSAFGANPMIVGTPYPGTFMVDGDGKVTSRFFEEFYRERNTTTNVMLKLGMGLSPIAAVEGETAHLKFTAYPSNTSVTVGTRFSLALDVTPGPKMHVYAPGAEEKGYRVIGFNLDQPEIARIEPVSYP
;
A
#
# COMPACT_ATOMS: atom_id res chain seq x y z
N MET A 1 6.95 11.14 -9.02
CA MET A 1 6.85 10.23 -7.86
C MET A 1 5.45 10.40 -7.28
N GLU A 2 4.71 9.31 -7.04
CA GLU A 2 3.29 9.38 -6.66
C GLU A 2 3.08 10.09 -5.32
N LEU A 3 3.83 9.73 -4.27
CA LEU A 3 3.76 10.40 -2.97
C LEU A 3 4.01 11.91 -3.04
N GLN A 4 4.99 12.36 -3.84
CA GLN A 4 5.26 13.79 -4.06
C GLN A 4 4.08 14.49 -4.75
N SER A 5 3.36 13.80 -5.64
CA SER A 5 2.20 14.38 -6.33
C SER A 5 0.99 14.56 -5.41
N GLN A 6 0.94 13.85 -4.28
CA GLN A 6 -0.13 13.92 -3.29
C GLN A 6 0.24 14.78 -2.06
N LEU A 7 1.46 15.34 -2.02
CA LEU A 7 1.99 16.00 -0.83
C LEU A 7 1.11 17.17 -0.36
N GLU A 8 0.66 18.02 -1.28
CA GLU A 8 -0.21 19.17 -0.96
C GLU A 8 -1.52 18.72 -0.33
N THR A 9 -2.22 17.77 -0.96
CA THR A 9 -3.47 17.22 -0.44
C THR A 9 -3.30 16.58 0.95
N LEU A 10 -2.20 15.86 1.17
CA LEU A 10 -1.89 15.28 2.47
C LEU A 10 -1.67 16.38 3.52
N GLN A 11 -0.93 17.43 3.18
CA GLN A 11 -0.67 18.56 4.08
C GLN A 11 -1.94 19.35 4.41
N GLU A 12 -2.83 19.56 3.45
CA GLU A 12 -4.15 20.17 3.68
C GLU A 12 -5.02 19.35 4.65
N GLN A 13 -4.83 18.03 4.68
CA GLN A 13 -5.47 17.13 5.65
C GLN A 13 -4.72 17.04 6.98
N GLY A 14 -3.65 17.83 7.17
CA GLY A 14 -2.83 17.83 8.39
C GLY A 14 -1.87 16.65 8.50
N ILE A 15 -1.59 15.95 7.40
CA ILE A 15 -0.71 14.77 7.38
C ILE A 15 0.70 15.18 6.95
N GLY A 16 1.66 14.95 7.85
CA GLY A 16 3.09 15.04 7.56
C GLY A 16 3.59 13.81 6.80
N VAL A 17 4.57 13.99 5.92
CA VAL A 17 5.16 12.91 5.13
C VAL A 17 6.66 12.87 5.35
N ALA A 18 7.20 11.67 5.57
CA ALA A 18 8.63 11.38 5.49
C ALA A 18 8.81 9.98 4.89
N ALA A 19 9.96 9.75 4.26
CA ALA A 19 10.37 8.39 3.87
C ALA A 19 11.75 8.08 4.44
N ILE A 20 12.04 6.80 4.61
CA ILE A 20 13.29 6.29 5.18
C ILE A 20 13.84 5.19 4.27
N SER A 21 15.15 5.18 4.04
CA SER A 21 15.83 4.09 3.33
C SER A 21 17.19 3.79 3.96
N TYR A 22 17.74 2.64 3.61
CA TYR A 22 19.07 2.20 4.02
C TYR A 22 20.21 2.88 3.24
N ASP A 23 19.87 3.75 2.29
CA ASP A 23 20.84 4.46 1.48
C ASP A 23 21.62 5.49 2.33
N SER A 24 22.78 5.92 1.83
CA SER A 24 23.55 6.99 2.49
C SER A 24 22.86 8.35 2.33
N VAL A 25 23.21 9.29 3.20
CA VAL A 25 22.72 10.69 3.11
C VAL A 25 22.97 11.28 1.72
N GLU A 26 24.13 11.01 1.13
CA GLU A 26 24.50 11.50 -0.21
C GLU A 26 23.59 10.91 -1.30
N VAL A 27 23.31 9.60 -1.23
CA VAL A 27 22.43 8.91 -2.20
C VAL A 27 21.01 9.43 -2.08
N VAL A 28 20.50 9.57 -0.85
CA VAL A 28 19.16 10.10 -0.58
C VAL A 28 19.03 11.55 -1.06
N ALA A 29 20.04 12.40 -0.81
CA ALA A 29 20.06 13.79 -1.25
C ALA A 29 20.08 13.92 -2.79
N ASP A 30 20.94 13.16 -3.47
CA ASP A 30 20.99 13.12 -4.93
C ASP A 30 19.67 12.62 -5.54
N PHE A 31 19.07 11.57 -4.96
CA PHE A 31 17.77 11.07 -5.38
C PHE A 31 16.67 12.14 -5.23
N ALA A 32 16.63 12.82 -4.08
CA ALA A 32 15.67 13.90 -3.83
C ALA A 32 15.78 15.01 -4.88
N GLN A 33 17.01 15.46 -5.16
CA GLN A 33 17.28 16.48 -6.15
C GLN A 33 16.83 16.06 -7.56
N ARG A 34 17.22 14.85 -8.00
CA ARG A 34 16.89 14.34 -9.35
C ARG A 34 15.39 14.13 -9.55
N ARG A 35 14.66 13.80 -8.49
CA ARG A 35 13.21 13.51 -8.54
C ARG A 35 12.33 14.69 -8.12
N GLY A 36 12.92 15.80 -7.69
CA GLY A 36 12.19 16.97 -7.21
C GLY A 36 11.39 16.67 -5.94
N ILE A 37 11.93 15.86 -5.04
CA ILE A 37 11.28 15.51 -3.77
C ILE A 37 11.49 16.64 -2.76
N THR A 38 10.42 17.05 -2.10
CA THR A 38 10.37 18.21 -1.19
C THR A 38 9.99 17.83 0.24
N PHE A 39 9.47 16.62 0.46
CA PHE A 39 9.28 16.08 1.81
C PHE A 39 10.59 15.44 2.33
N PRO A 40 10.78 15.33 3.65
CA PRO A 40 11.96 14.70 4.24
C PRO A 40 12.20 13.27 3.75
N LEU A 41 13.43 13.00 3.32
CA LEU A 41 13.96 11.66 3.12
C LEU A 41 15.06 11.40 4.15
N LEU A 42 14.89 10.34 4.94
CA LEU A 42 15.77 9.96 6.04
C LEU A 42 16.69 8.82 5.56
N ALA A 43 17.96 8.94 5.90
CA ALA A 43 18.95 7.89 5.69
C ALA A 43 19.13 7.10 6.99
N ASP A 44 18.98 5.79 6.90
CA ASP A 44 19.20 4.80 7.96
C ASP A 44 20.29 3.83 7.50
N SER A 45 21.49 4.34 7.30
CA SER A 45 22.53 3.69 6.49
C SER A 45 23.07 2.38 7.07
N ASP A 46 22.83 2.10 8.35
CA ASP A 46 23.12 0.82 9.00
C ASP A 46 21.86 -0.05 9.19
N SER A 47 20.72 0.40 8.68
CA SER A 47 19.40 -0.21 8.83
C SER A 47 19.00 -0.46 10.28
N SER A 48 19.51 0.32 11.24
CA SER A 48 19.22 0.12 12.67
C SER A 48 17.75 0.40 12.98
N VAL A 49 17.20 1.51 12.50
CA VAL A 49 15.79 1.85 12.68
C VAL A 49 14.89 0.87 11.92
N ILE A 50 15.25 0.55 10.68
CA ILE A 50 14.57 -0.45 9.83
C ILE A 50 14.50 -1.82 10.55
N SER A 51 15.57 -2.20 11.23
CA SER A 51 15.64 -3.45 12.00
C SER A 51 14.78 -3.39 13.26
N ASP A 52 14.84 -2.29 14.02
CA ASP A 52 14.07 -2.11 15.26
C ASP A 52 12.55 -2.12 15.02
N PHE A 53 12.11 -1.63 13.85
CA PHE A 53 10.71 -1.69 13.43
C PHE A 53 10.29 -3.07 12.90
N GLY A 54 11.23 -4.02 12.81
CA GLY A 54 10.97 -5.38 12.34
C GLY A 54 10.59 -5.45 10.86
N ILE A 55 11.10 -4.52 10.06
CA ILE A 55 10.79 -4.43 8.62
C ILE A 55 12.01 -4.69 7.73
N LEU A 56 13.18 -5.01 8.29
CA LEU A 56 14.35 -5.42 7.51
C LEU A 56 14.04 -6.66 6.66
N ASN A 57 14.34 -6.60 5.37
CA ASN A 57 14.26 -7.76 4.49
C ASN A 57 15.55 -8.59 4.58
N THR A 58 15.55 -9.60 5.44
CA THR A 58 16.72 -10.46 5.68
C THR A 58 17.11 -11.32 4.48
N VAL A 59 16.18 -11.54 3.53
CA VAL A 59 16.42 -12.32 2.31
C VAL A 59 17.47 -11.66 1.41
N ALA A 60 17.61 -10.33 1.47
CA ALA A 60 18.64 -9.60 0.72
C ALA A 60 20.05 -9.99 1.18
N ALA A 61 20.26 -10.16 2.49
CA ALA A 61 21.54 -10.60 3.06
C ALA A 61 21.80 -12.08 2.77
N GLU A 62 20.79 -12.93 2.92
CA GLU A 62 20.89 -14.36 2.63
C GLU A 62 21.26 -14.63 1.16
N GLY A 63 20.67 -13.85 0.24
CA GLY A 63 20.92 -13.95 -1.19
C GLY A 63 22.33 -13.60 -1.64
N VAL A 64 23.16 -13.03 -0.77
CA VAL A 64 24.59 -12.79 -1.02
C VAL A 64 25.52 -13.50 -0.02
N GLY A 65 24.95 -14.32 0.86
CA GLY A 65 25.69 -15.10 1.86
C GLY A 65 26.15 -16.45 1.35
N ASP A 66 26.64 -17.30 2.25
CA ASP A 66 27.22 -18.61 1.94
C ASP A 66 26.23 -19.56 1.23
N ASN A 67 24.93 -19.38 1.48
CA ASN A 67 23.85 -20.19 0.90
C ASN A 67 23.24 -19.56 -0.36
N ALA A 68 23.85 -18.52 -0.94
CA ALA A 68 23.30 -17.82 -2.12
C ALA A 68 23.01 -18.75 -3.31
N ASP A 69 23.71 -19.89 -3.40
CA ASP A 69 23.50 -20.87 -4.45
C ASP A 69 22.34 -21.84 -4.23
N ASP A 70 21.80 -21.91 -3.01
CA ASP A 70 20.67 -22.77 -2.66
C ASP A 70 19.43 -22.41 -3.50
N PRO A 71 18.76 -23.39 -4.14
CA PRO A 71 17.56 -23.14 -4.94
C PRO A 71 16.42 -22.45 -4.18
N SER A 72 16.26 -22.73 -2.88
CA SER A 72 15.25 -22.10 -2.02
C SER A 72 15.57 -20.62 -1.79
N VAL A 73 16.83 -20.30 -1.45
CA VAL A 73 17.30 -18.92 -1.31
C VAL A 73 17.13 -18.15 -2.61
N LYS A 74 17.46 -18.74 -3.77
CA LYS A 74 17.25 -18.12 -5.08
C LYS A 74 15.77 -17.83 -5.36
N ALA A 75 14.88 -18.75 -4.99
CA ALA A 75 13.44 -18.55 -5.14
C ALA A 75 12.94 -17.42 -4.24
N ASP A 76 13.41 -17.36 -2.99
CA ASP A 76 13.07 -16.32 -2.05
C ASP A 76 13.63 -14.96 -2.47
N VAL A 77 14.85 -14.87 -2.98
CA VAL A 77 15.42 -13.64 -3.55
C VAL A 77 14.58 -13.13 -4.71
N ALA A 78 14.20 -14.02 -5.64
CA ALA A 78 13.35 -13.65 -6.79
C ALA A 78 11.99 -13.10 -6.34
N ARG A 79 11.49 -13.57 -5.19
CA ARG A 79 10.24 -13.14 -4.59
C ARG A 79 10.40 -11.85 -3.77
N TYR A 80 11.20 -11.87 -2.73
CA TYR A 80 11.21 -10.82 -1.71
C TYR A 80 12.21 -9.70 -1.99
N VAL A 81 13.17 -9.88 -2.90
CA VAL A 81 14.28 -8.93 -3.10
C VAL A 81 14.28 -8.30 -4.48
N SER A 82 14.45 -9.10 -5.54
CA SER A 82 14.64 -8.60 -6.90
C SER A 82 14.53 -9.72 -7.92
N ALA A 83 13.95 -9.42 -9.09
CA ALA A 83 13.94 -10.35 -10.22
C ALA A 83 15.33 -10.53 -10.87
N PHE A 84 16.29 -9.68 -10.52
CA PHE A 84 17.67 -9.71 -11.03
C PHE A 84 18.67 -10.33 -10.06
N GLY A 85 18.19 -10.91 -8.95
CA GLY A 85 19.03 -11.47 -7.89
C GLY A 85 19.41 -10.44 -6.82
N ALA A 86 20.09 -10.92 -5.77
CA ALA A 86 20.59 -10.10 -4.68
C ALA A 86 22.00 -9.58 -4.99
N ASN A 87 22.34 -8.43 -4.43
CA ASN A 87 23.70 -7.89 -4.47
C ASN A 87 24.02 -7.20 -3.14
N PRO A 88 25.31 -7.00 -2.79
CA PRO A 88 25.66 -6.40 -1.51
C PRO A 88 25.11 -4.98 -1.31
N MET A 89 24.87 -4.24 -2.39
CA MET A 89 24.36 -2.87 -2.33
C MET A 89 22.90 -2.78 -1.90
N ILE A 90 22.12 -3.88 -1.89
CA ILE A 90 20.72 -3.86 -1.45
C ILE A 90 20.51 -4.51 -0.07
N VAL A 91 21.59 -4.97 0.56
CA VAL A 91 21.56 -5.44 1.95
C VAL A 91 21.22 -4.25 2.85
N GLY A 92 20.20 -4.41 3.70
CA GLY A 92 19.60 -3.33 4.49
C GLY A 92 18.23 -2.86 3.98
N THR A 93 17.82 -3.30 2.79
CA THR A 93 16.50 -2.97 2.22
C THR A 93 15.37 -3.37 3.17
N PRO A 94 14.40 -2.50 3.47
CA PRO A 94 13.19 -2.89 4.19
C PRO A 94 12.18 -3.58 3.26
N TYR A 95 11.29 -4.39 3.82
CA TYR A 95 10.03 -4.71 3.13
C TYR A 95 9.28 -3.41 2.80
N PRO A 96 8.80 -3.24 1.57
CA PRO A 96 8.15 -2.01 1.14
C PRO A 96 6.85 -1.79 1.89
N GLY A 97 6.68 -0.61 2.47
CA GLY A 97 5.44 -0.28 3.16
C GLY A 97 5.38 1.11 3.75
N THR A 98 4.28 1.37 4.43
CA THR A 98 3.92 2.64 5.05
C THR A 98 3.43 2.41 6.47
N PHE A 99 3.93 3.23 7.39
CA PHE A 99 3.37 3.39 8.72
C PHE A 99 2.50 4.65 8.76
N MET A 100 1.34 4.56 9.41
CA MET A 100 0.59 5.74 9.85
C MET A 100 0.89 5.96 11.32
N VAL A 101 1.23 7.20 11.67
CA VAL A 101 1.64 7.59 13.02
C VAL A 101 0.77 8.76 13.48
N ASP A 102 0.25 8.71 14.70
CA ASP A 102 -0.53 9.80 15.29
C ASP A 102 0.36 10.92 15.87
N GLY A 103 -0.27 11.98 16.38
CA GLY A 103 0.43 13.13 16.97
C GLY A 103 1.20 12.82 18.26
N ASP A 104 0.95 11.67 18.89
CA ASP A 104 1.69 11.19 20.07
C ASP A 104 2.85 10.26 19.68
N GLY A 105 3.08 10.05 18.38
CA GLY A 105 4.15 9.18 17.87
C GLY A 105 3.80 7.69 17.89
N LYS A 106 2.53 7.31 18.03
CA LYS A 106 2.12 5.90 18.02
C LYS A 106 1.72 5.45 16.62
N VAL A 107 2.15 4.25 16.25
CA VAL A 107 1.71 3.60 15.01
C VAL A 107 0.23 3.22 15.14
N THR A 108 -0.61 3.79 14.28
CA THR A 108 -2.04 3.52 14.21
C THR A 108 -2.40 2.51 13.13
N SER A 109 -1.58 2.38 12.08
CA SER A 109 -1.80 1.44 10.98
C SER A 109 -0.50 1.10 10.26
N ARG A 110 -0.47 -0.08 9.62
CA ARG A 110 0.68 -0.62 8.86
C ARG A 110 0.20 -1.13 7.50
N PHE A 111 0.89 -0.76 6.43
CA PHE A 111 0.61 -1.21 5.06
C PHE A 111 1.90 -1.72 4.43
N PHE A 112 2.17 -3.02 4.51
CA PHE A 112 3.42 -3.64 4.03
C PHE A 112 3.14 -4.74 3.04
N GLU A 113 4.07 -4.90 2.10
CA GLU A 113 4.02 -5.96 1.10
C GLU A 113 5.24 -6.86 1.23
N GLU A 114 5.04 -8.17 1.13
CA GLU A 114 6.15 -9.12 1.13
C GLU A 114 6.86 -9.10 -0.23
N PHE A 115 6.10 -9.10 -1.33
CA PHE A 115 6.65 -9.20 -2.67
C PHE A 115 7.32 -7.88 -3.08
N TYR A 116 8.59 -7.92 -3.49
CA TYR A 116 9.39 -6.70 -3.69
C TYR A 116 8.84 -5.75 -4.75
N ARG A 117 7.97 -6.23 -5.65
CA ARG A 117 7.35 -5.43 -6.71
C ARG A 117 5.99 -4.85 -6.30
N GLU A 118 5.36 -5.40 -5.27
CA GLU A 118 4.07 -4.92 -4.81
C GLU A 118 4.26 -3.60 -4.06
N ARG A 119 3.49 -2.58 -4.46
CA ARG A 119 3.50 -1.26 -3.82
C ARG A 119 2.07 -0.81 -3.57
N ASN A 120 1.79 -0.38 -2.34
CA ASN A 120 0.62 0.44 -2.08
C ASN A 120 0.88 1.85 -2.59
N THR A 121 -0.12 2.44 -3.24
CA THR A 121 -0.12 3.86 -3.57
C THR A 121 -0.56 4.68 -2.37
N THR A 122 -0.17 5.95 -2.32
CA THR A 122 -0.64 6.89 -1.29
C THR A 122 -2.16 6.95 -1.32
N THR A 123 -2.76 7.08 -2.51
CA THR A 123 -4.23 7.12 -2.61
C THR A 123 -4.92 5.84 -2.14
N ASN A 124 -4.32 4.66 -2.35
CA ASN A 124 -4.86 3.41 -1.84
C ASN A 124 -4.82 3.35 -0.31
N VAL A 125 -3.71 3.77 0.31
CA VAL A 125 -3.59 3.84 1.78
C VAL A 125 -4.64 4.80 2.36
N MET A 126 -4.75 6.00 1.79
CA MET A 126 -5.69 7.02 2.24
C MET A 126 -7.15 6.56 2.12
N LEU A 127 -7.50 5.93 1.01
CA LEU A 127 -8.83 5.34 0.81
C LEU A 127 -9.17 4.29 1.88
N LYS A 128 -8.23 3.38 2.18
CA LYS A 128 -8.42 2.35 3.21
C LYS A 128 -8.60 2.92 4.62
N LEU A 129 -8.06 4.11 4.88
CA LEU A 129 -8.21 4.82 6.15
C LEU A 129 -9.51 5.64 6.22
N GLY A 130 -10.32 5.65 5.16
CA GLY A 130 -11.52 6.50 5.06
C GLY A 130 -11.20 7.99 4.97
N MET A 131 -9.92 8.34 4.76
CA MET A 131 -9.46 9.71 4.56
C MET A 131 -9.45 9.96 3.05
N GLY A 132 -10.62 10.33 2.52
CA GLY A 132 -10.79 10.52 1.08
C GLY A 132 -9.82 11.57 0.52
N LEU A 133 -8.89 11.15 -0.33
CA LEU A 133 -8.37 12.03 -1.38
C LEU A 133 -9.47 12.04 -2.44
N SER A 134 -10.05 13.21 -2.73
CA SER A 134 -11.25 13.37 -3.58
C SER A 134 -11.28 12.36 -4.73
N PRO A 135 -12.06 11.28 -4.61
CA PRO A 135 -12.04 10.24 -5.62
C PRO A 135 -12.67 10.81 -6.89
N ILE A 136 -12.09 10.47 -8.04
CA ILE A 136 -12.77 10.71 -9.29
C ILE A 136 -13.90 9.69 -9.35
N ALA A 137 -15.13 10.11 -9.01
CA ALA A 137 -16.32 9.27 -9.10
C ALA A 137 -16.39 8.66 -10.50
N ALA A 138 -16.24 7.35 -10.57
CA ALA A 138 -16.16 6.65 -11.85
C ALA A 138 -17.56 6.27 -12.35
N VAL A 139 -18.43 5.84 -11.44
CA VAL A 139 -19.79 5.41 -11.75
C VAL A 139 -20.73 5.72 -10.58
N GLU A 140 -21.91 6.23 -10.88
CA GLU A 140 -23.01 6.36 -9.93
C GLU A 140 -24.21 5.55 -10.41
N GLY A 141 -25.01 5.05 -9.47
CA GLY A 141 -26.24 4.36 -9.80
C GLY A 141 -27.28 4.43 -8.68
N GLU A 142 -28.54 4.33 -9.10
CA GLU A 142 -29.69 4.32 -8.20
C GLU A 142 -30.60 3.16 -8.56
N THR A 143 -31.11 2.50 -7.52
CA THR A 143 -32.10 1.42 -7.62
C THR A 143 -33.30 1.78 -6.76
N ALA A 144 -34.34 0.95 -6.76
CA ALA A 144 -35.46 1.11 -5.82
C ALA A 144 -35.07 0.99 -4.34
N HIS A 145 -33.86 0.48 -4.02
CA HIS A 145 -33.47 0.11 -2.66
C HIS A 145 -32.23 0.84 -2.13
N LEU A 146 -31.35 1.29 -3.02
CA LEU A 146 -30.09 1.93 -2.65
C LEU A 146 -29.58 2.84 -3.76
N LYS A 147 -28.78 3.82 -3.35
CA LYS A 147 -27.87 4.57 -4.20
C LYS A 147 -26.45 4.05 -3.98
N PHE A 148 -25.64 4.09 -5.02
CA PHE A 148 -24.22 3.80 -4.88
C PHE A 148 -23.36 4.75 -5.70
N THR A 149 -22.15 4.97 -5.20
CA THR A 149 -21.06 5.61 -5.91
C THR A 149 -19.87 4.66 -5.89
N ALA A 150 -19.36 4.33 -7.07
CA ALA A 150 -18.18 3.49 -7.23
C ALA A 150 -17.01 4.31 -7.75
N TYR A 151 -15.83 4.13 -7.16
CA TYR A 151 -14.64 4.87 -7.55
C TYR A 151 -13.35 4.08 -7.30
N PRO A 152 -12.35 4.21 -8.19
CA PRO A 152 -11.04 3.62 -7.97
C PRO A 152 -10.18 4.50 -7.08
N SER A 153 -9.24 3.90 -6.35
CA SER A 153 -8.16 4.64 -5.67
C SER A 153 -7.22 5.31 -6.66
N ASN A 154 -7.06 4.77 -7.88
CA ASN A 154 -6.11 5.29 -8.85
C ASN A 154 -6.74 5.31 -10.25
N THR A 155 -6.53 6.39 -10.99
CA THR A 155 -7.00 6.54 -12.38
C THR A 155 -6.13 5.80 -13.39
N SER A 156 -4.90 5.48 -13.02
CA SER A 156 -3.95 4.68 -13.79
C SER A 156 -3.15 3.79 -12.87
N VAL A 157 -2.88 2.56 -13.29
CA VAL A 157 -2.08 1.58 -12.53
C VAL A 157 -1.01 0.97 -13.41
N THR A 158 0.11 0.57 -12.80
CA THR A 158 1.19 -0.18 -13.46
C THR A 158 1.35 -1.56 -12.82
N VAL A 159 2.02 -2.49 -13.49
CA VAL A 159 2.32 -3.83 -12.95
C VAL A 159 2.96 -3.73 -11.56
N GLY A 160 2.41 -4.46 -10.58
CA GLY A 160 2.84 -4.43 -9.17
C GLY A 160 2.13 -3.39 -8.30
N THR A 161 1.27 -2.55 -8.86
CA THR A 161 0.49 -1.59 -8.07
C THR A 161 -0.65 -2.29 -7.35
N ARG A 162 -0.77 -2.10 -6.04
CA ARG A 162 -1.99 -2.42 -5.29
C ARG A 162 -2.90 -1.20 -5.26
N PHE A 163 -4.14 -1.40 -5.68
CA PHE A 163 -5.18 -0.38 -5.76
C PHE A 163 -6.51 -0.98 -5.29
N SER A 164 -7.47 -0.13 -5.00
CA SER A 164 -8.80 -0.53 -4.55
C SER A 164 -9.88 0.06 -5.43
N LEU A 165 -10.98 -0.68 -5.57
CA LEU A 165 -12.26 -0.16 -6.03
C LEU A 165 -13.14 -0.03 -4.78
N ALA A 166 -13.59 1.18 -4.50
CA ALA A 166 -14.52 1.44 -3.40
C ALA A 166 -15.94 1.55 -3.94
N LEU A 167 -16.89 1.11 -3.11
CA LEU A 167 -18.32 1.22 -3.36
C LEU A 167 -18.97 1.83 -2.10
N ASP A 168 -19.34 3.10 -2.20
CA ASP A 168 -20.14 3.74 -1.17
C ASP A 168 -21.61 3.49 -1.44
N VAL A 169 -22.30 2.88 -0.48
CA VAL A 169 -23.71 2.52 -0.59
C VAL A 169 -24.52 3.32 0.41
N THR A 170 -25.54 4.03 -0.09
CA THR A 170 -26.55 4.70 0.73
C THR A 170 -27.86 3.93 0.61
N PRO A 171 -28.31 3.22 1.67
CA PRO A 171 -29.61 2.55 1.66
C PRO A 171 -30.75 3.57 1.54
N GLY A 172 -31.80 3.20 0.80
CA GLY A 172 -33.04 3.97 0.75
C GLY A 172 -33.77 4.00 2.11
N PRO A 173 -34.84 4.81 2.24
CA PRO A 173 -35.59 4.89 3.49
C PRO A 173 -36.07 3.51 3.97
N LYS A 174 -35.83 3.21 5.26
CA LYS A 174 -36.16 1.93 5.91
C LYS A 174 -35.41 0.70 5.38
N MET A 175 -34.39 0.89 4.55
CA MET A 175 -33.51 -0.19 4.09
C MET A 175 -32.33 -0.35 5.04
N HIS A 176 -31.93 -1.61 5.25
CA HIS A 176 -30.75 -1.98 6.02
C HIS A 176 -29.86 -2.86 5.16
N VAL A 177 -28.55 -2.61 5.22
CA VAL A 177 -27.51 -3.35 4.48
C VAL A 177 -26.67 -4.12 5.50
N TYR A 178 -26.36 -5.37 5.19
CA TYR A 178 -25.64 -6.27 6.08
C TYR A 178 -24.42 -6.87 5.37
N ALA A 179 -23.29 -6.86 6.04
CA ALA A 179 -22.06 -7.52 5.57
C ALA A 179 -22.14 -9.05 5.75
N PRO A 180 -21.32 -9.83 5.02
CA PRO A 180 -21.16 -11.26 5.24
C PRO A 180 -20.93 -11.62 6.73
N GLY A 181 -21.55 -12.71 7.19
CA GLY A 181 -21.63 -13.13 8.59
C GLY A 181 -22.97 -12.78 9.26
N ALA A 182 -23.69 -11.77 8.78
CA ALA A 182 -25.00 -11.41 9.34
C ALA A 182 -26.12 -12.42 8.98
N GLU A 183 -25.89 -13.29 8.00
CA GLU A 183 -26.78 -14.41 7.68
C GLU A 183 -27.02 -15.34 8.88
N GLU A 184 -26.05 -15.46 9.80
CA GLU A 184 -26.19 -16.25 11.04
C GLU A 184 -27.32 -15.73 11.94
N LYS A 185 -27.69 -14.46 11.79
CA LYS A 185 -28.78 -13.79 12.50
C LYS A 185 -30.08 -13.73 11.66
N GLY A 186 -30.11 -14.39 10.51
CA GLY A 186 -31.25 -14.41 9.59
C GLY A 186 -31.36 -13.19 8.68
N TYR A 187 -30.32 -12.36 8.59
CA TYR A 187 -30.31 -11.19 7.70
C TYR A 187 -29.92 -11.56 6.26
N ARG A 188 -30.31 -10.70 5.31
CA ARG A 188 -29.87 -10.78 3.91
C ARG A 188 -28.63 -9.91 3.74
N VAL A 189 -27.52 -10.53 3.34
CA VAL A 189 -26.25 -9.83 3.15
C VAL A 189 -26.09 -9.31 1.73
N ILE A 190 -25.35 -8.23 1.60
CA ILE A 190 -24.87 -7.75 0.31
C ILE A 190 -23.61 -8.51 -0.11
N GLY A 191 -23.41 -8.62 -1.41
CA GLY A 191 -22.18 -9.16 -2.01
C GLY A 191 -21.72 -8.27 -3.15
N PHE A 192 -20.41 -8.26 -3.36
CA PHE A 192 -19.79 -7.61 -4.50
C PHE A 192 -19.20 -8.68 -5.43
N ASN A 193 -19.64 -8.69 -6.68
CA ASN A 193 -19.13 -9.59 -7.71
C ASN A 193 -18.41 -8.76 -8.76
N LEU A 194 -17.21 -9.19 -9.13
CA LEU A 194 -16.39 -8.57 -10.16
C LEU A 194 -15.90 -9.67 -11.10
N ASP A 195 -16.04 -9.44 -12.40
CA ASP A 195 -15.46 -10.34 -13.40
C ASP A 195 -13.93 -10.31 -13.27
N GLN A 196 -13.33 -11.49 -13.10
CA GLN A 196 -11.89 -11.63 -12.89
C GLN A 196 -11.12 -11.20 -14.16
N PRO A 197 -10.35 -10.10 -14.12
CA PRO A 197 -9.52 -9.72 -15.26
C PRO A 197 -8.29 -10.63 -15.37
N GLU A 198 -7.78 -10.87 -16.58
CA GLU A 198 -6.58 -11.68 -16.79
C GLU A 198 -5.29 -11.04 -16.22
N ILE A 199 -5.30 -9.71 -16.07
CA ILE A 199 -4.11 -8.91 -15.75
C ILE A 199 -4.00 -8.50 -14.28
N ALA A 200 -4.95 -8.89 -13.42
CA ALA A 200 -4.92 -8.52 -12.01
C ALA A 200 -5.33 -9.69 -11.12
N ARG A 201 -4.82 -9.73 -9.88
CA ARG A 201 -5.29 -10.64 -8.83
C ARG A 201 -6.36 -9.89 -8.02
N ILE A 202 -7.51 -10.52 -7.78
CA ILE A 202 -8.54 -9.97 -6.89
C ILE A 202 -8.22 -10.39 -5.46
N GLU A 203 -8.17 -9.42 -4.56
CA GLU A 203 -8.05 -9.62 -3.12
C GLU A 203 -9.44 -9.69 -2.46
N PRO A 204 -9.57 -10.28 -1.26
CA PRO A 204 -10.85 -10.33 -0.55
C PRO A 204 -11.49 -8.94 -0.37
N VAL A 205 -12.81 -8.87 -0.50
CA VAL A 205 -13.59 -7.65 -0.27
C VAL A 205 -13.57 -7.30 1.22
N SER A 206 -13.26 -6.05 1.54
CA SER A 206 -13.40 -5.51 2.90
C SER A 206 -14.77 -4.86 3.05
N TYR A 207 -15.47 -5.20 4.12
CA TYR A 207 -16.68 -4.53 4.56
C TYR A 207 -16.35 -3.66 5.81
N PRO A 208 -17.14 -2.62 6.10
CA PRO A 208 -17.02 -1.85 7.34
C PRO A 208 -17.23 -2.70 8.61
#